data_AF-A0A7X7J254-F1
#
_entry.id   AF-A0A7X7J254-F1
#
_cell.length_a   1.000
_cell.length_b   1.000
_cell.length_c   1.000
_cell.angle_alpha   90.00
_cell.angle_beta   90.00
_cell.angle_gamma   90.00
#
_symmetry.space_group_name_H-M   'P 1'
#
loop_
_entity.id
_entity.type
_entity.pdbx_description
1 polymer ?
#
loop_
_entity_poly.entity_id
_entity_poly.type
_entity_poly.pdbx_seq_one_letter_code
_entity_poly.pdbx_strand_id
1 'polypeptide(L)' 'MTQLLTARDVDRILIYPAGRARRLAQEGKLPAVTLPDGQLRFRRADIERLISPPAQEPAANA' A
#
# COMPACT_ATOMS: atom_id res chain seq x y z
N MET A 1 5.84 7.92 -13.37
CA MET A 1 6.18 6.48 -13.54
C MET A 1 5.43 5.68 -12.48
N THR A 2 4.61 4.70 -12.88
CA THR A 2 3.83 3.88 -11.93
C THR A 2 4.70 2.73 -11.43
N GLN A 3 5.22 2.83 -10.21
CA GLN A 3 6.04 1.78 -9.61
C GLN A 3 5.14 0.72 -8.95
N LEU A 4 5.28 -0.53 -9.41
CA LEU A 4 4.58 -1.70 -8.86
C LEU A 4 5.50 -2.48 -7.92
N LEU A 5 5.03 -2.65 -6.69
CA LEU A 5 5.71 -3.35 -5.60
C LEU A 5 5.15 -4.77 -5.44
N THR A 6 5.96 -5.69 -4.95
CA THR A 6 5.50 -7.03 -4.55
C THR A 6 4.93 -7.01 -3.14
N ALA A 7 4.19 -8.06 -2.76
CA ALA A 7 3.73 -8.23 -1.38
C ALA A 7 4.90 -8.17 -0.37
N ARG A 8 6.06 -8.73 -0.74
CA ARG A 8 7.26 -8.74 0.11
C ARG A 8 7.85 -7.34 0.29
N ASP A 9 7.81 -6.51 -0.74
CA ASP A 9 8.25 -5.11 -0.63
C ASP A 9 7.31 -4.33 0.28
N VAL A 10 6.00 -4.54 0.15
CA VAL A 10 5.01 -3.88 1.00
C VAL A 10 5.14 -4.34 2.46
N ASP A 11 5.36 -5.63 2.70
CA ASP A 11 5.59 -6.15 4.05
C ASP A 11 6.80 -5.45 4.71
N ARG A 12 7.87 -5.19 3.94
CA ARG A 12 9.03 -4.46 4.45
C ARG A 12 8.75 -2.98 4.72
N ILE A 13 8.03 -2.32 3.81
CA ILE A 13 7.73 -0.88 3.91
C ILE A 13 6.79 -0.61 5.09
N LEU A 14 5.75 -1.42 5.26
CA LEU A 14 4.75 -1.27 6.33
C LEU A 14 5.13 -2.02 7.62
N ILE A 15 6.31 -2.64 7.66
CA ILE A 15 6.82 -3.42 8.80
C ILE A 15 5.79 -4.50 9.23
N TYR A 16 5.22 -5.19 8.25
CA TYR A 16 4.30 -6.29 8.48
C TYR A 16 5.02 -7.63 8.57
N PRO A 17 4.45 -8.60 9.33
CA PRO A 17 4.84 -10.00 9.20
C PRO A 17 4.73 -10.47 7.75
N ALA A 18 5.68 -11.29 7.32
CA ALA A 18 5.74 -11.80 5.95
C ALA A 18 4.41 -12.44 5.53
N GLY A 19 3.89 -12.04 4.37
CA GLY A 19 2.63 -12.55 3.81
C GLY A 19 1.38 -11.83 4.30
N ARG A 20 1.47 -10.92 5.28
CA ARG A 20 0.31 -10.15 5.74
C ARG A 20 -0.20 -9.21 4.66
N ALA A 21 0.66 -8.54 3.89
CA ALA A 21 0.21 -7.69 2.78
C ALA A 21 -0.58 -8.49 1.73
N ARG A 22 -0.14 -9.71 1.40
CA ARG A 22 -0.87 -10.61 0.50
C ARG A 22 -2.25 -10.97 1.08
N ARG A 23 -2.31 -11.31 2.35
CA ARG A 23 -3.56 -11.66 3.03
C ARG A 23 -4.54 -10.49 3.03
N LEU A 24 -4.08 -9.28 3.39
CA LEU A 24 -4.91 -8.07 3.39
C LEU A 24 -5.40 -7.70 1.99
N ALA A 25 -4.58 -7.93 0.95
CA ALA A 25 -5.01 -7.75 -0.43
C ALA A 25 -6.12 -8.72 -0.83
N GLN A 26 -5.99 -9.99 -0.45
CA GLN A 26 -7.03 -11.02 -0.70
C GLN A 26 -8.33 -10.72 0.06
N GLU A 27 -8.23 -10.12 1.24
CA GLU A 27 -9.38 -9.66 2.03
C GLU A 27 -9.94 -8.31 1.54
N GLY A 28 -9.37 -7.69 0.50
CA GLY A 28 -9.80 -6.38 -0.02
C GLY A 28 -9.48 -5.19 0.90
N LYS A 29 -8.66 -5.40 1.93
CA LYS A 29 -8.28 -4.39 2.93
C LYS A 29 -7.05 -3.56 2.53
N LEU A 30 -6.31 -4.02 1.54
CA LEU A 30 -5.13 -3.35 1.02
C LEU A 30 -5.24 -3.24 -0.50
N PRO A 31 -5.14 -2.02 -1.09
CA PRO A 31 -5.32 -1.84 -2.52
C PRO A 31 -4.22 -2.56 -3.29
N ALA A 32 -4.63 -3.55 -4.09
CA ALA A 32 -3.75 -4.35 -4.93
C ALA A 32 -4.32 -4.47 -6.34
N VAL A 33 -3.42 -4.71 -7.29
CA VAL A 33 -3.73 -4.94 -8.70
C VAL A 33 -3.31 -6.36 -9.03
N THR A 34 -4.25 -7.15 -9.56
CA THR A 34 -3.95 -8.47 -10.08
C THR A 34 -3.49 -8.34 -11.53
N LEU A 35 -2.29 -8.81 -11.82
CA LEU A 35 -1.75 -8.87 -13.18
C LEU A 35 -2.39 -10.02 -13.97
N PRO A 36 -2.31 -10.02 -15.32
CA PRO A 36 -2.88 -11.09 -16.15
C PRO A 36 -2.34 -12.49 -15.87
N ASP A 37 -1.15 -12.58 -15.29
CA ASP A 37 -0.51 -13.83 -14.85
C ASP A 37 -0.95 -14.28 -13.44
N GLY A 38 -1.88 -13.56 -12.82
CA GLY A 38 -2.39 -13.83 -11.48
C GLY A 38 -1.50 -13.30 -10.34
N GLN A 39 -0.40 -12.61 -10.63
CA GLN A 39 0.43 -12.01 -9.57
C GLN A 39 -0.24 -10.78 -8.96
N LEU A 40 -0.19 -10.67 -7.63
CA LEU A 40 -0.60 -9.47 -6.91
C LEU A 40 0.53 -8.44 -6.89
N ARG A 41 0.21 -7.21 -7.30
CA ARG A 41 1.10 -6.04 -7.24
C ARG A 41 0.44 -4.88 -6.51
N PHE A 42 1.26 -4.04 -5.90
CA PHE A 42 0.82 -2.89 -5.13
C PHE A 42 1.40 -1.63 -5.75
N ARG A 43 0.59 -0.60 -5.96
CA ARG A 43 1.11 0.67 -6.46
C ARG A 43 1.82 1.37 -5.30
N ARG A 44 3.06 1.79 -5.51
CA ARG A 44 3.84 2.52 -4.49
C ARG A 44 3.07 3.73 -3.93
N ALA A 45 2.43 4.52 -4.80
CA ALA A 45 1.68 5.70 -4.39
C ALA A 45 0.54 5.40 -3.42
N ASP A 46 -0.16 4.26 -3.61
CA ASP A 46 -1.24 3.86 -2.69
C ASP A 46 -0.67 3.42 -1.33
N ILE A 47 0.49 2.75 -1.32
CA ILE A 47 1.16 2.36 -0.08
C ILE A 47 1.71 3.58 0.67
N GLU A 48 2.31 4.55 -0.04
CA GLU A 48 2.81 5.79 0.57
C GLU A 48 1.70 6.62 1.21
N ARG A 49 0.51 6.64 0.59
CA ARG A 49 -0.70 7.28 1.15
C ARG A 49 -1.19 6.63 2.45
N LEU A 50 -0.87 5.38 2.71
CA LEU A 50 -1.21 4.72 3.98
C LEU A 50 -0.24 5.11 5.11
N ILE A 51 0.98 5.53 4.76
CA ILE A 51 2.03 5.87 5.73
C ILE A 51 1.98 7.36 6.06
N SER A 52 1.71 8.20 5.07
CA SER A 52 1.57 9.63 5.29
C SER A 52 0.21 9.91 5.91
N PRO A 53 0.13 10.44 7.16
CA PRO A 53 -1.11 11.05 7.60
C PRO A 53 -1.49 12.15 6.59
N PRO A 54 -2.78 12.40 6.32
CA PRO A 54 -3.14 13.59 5.55
C PRO A 54 -2.47 14.76 6.26
N ALA A 55 -1.57 15.45 5.54
CA ALA A 55 -0.90 16.62 6.07
C ALA A 55 -2.01 17.50 6.65
N GLN A 56 -1.99 17.70 7.97
CA GLN A 56 -2.95 18.58 8.61
C GLN A 56 -2.86 19.90 7.85
N GLU A 57 -3.93 20.25 7.14
CA GLU A 57 -4.17 21.61 6.70
C GLU A 57 -3.92 22.48 7.94
N PRO A 58 -2.98 23.43 7.91
CA PRO A 58 -2.77 24.30 9.05
C PRO A 58 -4.13 24.95 9.29
N ALA A 59 -4.71 24.68 10.46
CA ALA A 59 -5.95 25.28 10.88
C ALA A 59 -5.75 26.80 10.84
N ALA A 60 -6.15 27.40 9.74
CA ALA A 60 -6.19 28.83 9.55
C ALA A 60 -7.41 29.32 10.32
N ASN A 61 -7.27 29.45 11.64
CA ASN A 61 -7.99 30.45 12.43
C ASN A 61 -7.57 30.41 13.90
N ALA A 62 -6.93 31.48 14.36
CA ALA A 62 -7.48 32.37 15.40
C ALA A 62 -6.60 33.62 15.51
#